data_AF-A0A015K288-F1
#
_entry.id   AF-A0A015K288-F1
#
_cell.length_a   1.000
_cell.length_b   1.000
_cell.length_c   1.000
_cell.angle_alpha   90.00
_cell.angle_beta   90.00
_cell.angle_gamma   90.00
#
_symmetry.space_group_name_H-M   'P 1'
#
loop_
_entity.id
_entity.type
_entity.pdbx_description
1 polymer ?
#
loop_
_entity_poly.entity_id
_entity_poly.type
_entity_poly.pdbx_seq_one_letter_code
_entity_poly.pdbx_strand_id
1 'polypeptide(L)'
;MKKDVCLRLTTRKNKPLSEEQARGIRPDIEELLTRERLDGFEKRLEEREALLKQKENNIKITIEAQIGEKRKRLKDEYDALKLRLETSARRPRSAELEKQYKSRISTLEKAMVEKDREVGKLSSAVFQAKKDKNDLKKSLSSAKKTIKLLDDIIFAKDQTIIAYNR
;
A
#
# COMPACT_ATOMS: atom_id res chain seq x y z
N MET A 1 -39.96 -30.51 -60.88
CA MET A 1 -39.09 -29.85 -61.88
C MET A 1 -38.58 -30.77 -62.99
N LYS A 2 -38.07 -31.99 -62.73
CA LYS A 2 -37.49 -32.85 -63.80
C LYS A 2 -38.49 -33.36 -64.87
N LYS A 3 -39.77 -33.53 -64.52
CA LYS A 3 -40.83 -33.98 -65.45
C LYS A 3 -41.29 -32.89 -66.43
N ASP A 4 -41.11 -31.61 -66.08
CA ASP A 4 -41.68 -30.48 -66.83
C ASP A 4 -40.90 -30.17 -68.11
N VAL A 5 -39.58 -30.37 -68.12
CA VAL A 5 -38.73 -30.01 -69.27
C VAL A 5 -38.93 -30.99 -70.42
N CYS A 6 -38.92 -32.30 -70.14
CA CYS A 6 -39.13 -33.34 -71.14
C CYS A 6 -40.54 -33.24 -71.74
N LEU A 7 -41.55 -32.98 -70.91
CA LEU A 7 -42.94 -32.77 -71.33
C LEU A 7 -43.08 -31.51 -72.20
N ARG A 8 -42.41 -30.41 -71.86
CA ARG A 8 -42.43 -29.17 -72.67
C ARG A 8 -41.75 -29.34 -74.04
N LEU A 9 -40.74 -30.20 -74.14
CA LEU A 9 -40.01 -30.44 -75.40
C LEU A 9 -40.79 -31.31 -76.39
N THR A 10 -41.58 -32.27 -75.90
CA THR A 10 -42.41 -33.16 -76.73
C THR A 10 -43.78 -32.56 -77.09
N THR A 11 -44.24 -31.55 -76.35
CA THR A 11 -45.57 -30.91 -76.56
C THR A 11 -45.49 -29.50 -77.18
N ARG A 12 -44.31 -29.05 -77.63
CA ARG A 12 -44.14 -27.71 -78.21
C ARG A 12 -44.87 -27.55 -79.56
N LYS A 13 -45.46 -26.36 -79.76
CA LYS A 13 -46.30 -26.04 -80.94
C LYS A 13 -45.56 -26.13 -82.29
N ASN A 14 -44.26 -25.85 -82.31
CA ASN A 14 -43.44 -25.87 -83.53
C ASN A 14 -42.41 -27.00 -83.45
N LYS A 15 -42.46 -27.95 -84.41
CA LYS A 15 -41.49 -29.04 -84.61
C LYS A 15 -41.21 -29.84 -83.32
N PRO A 16 -42.20 -30.52 -82.72
CA PRO A 16 -42.02 -31.26 -81.46
C PRO A 16 -40.91 -32.32 -81.60
N LEU A 17 -40.12 -32.50 -80.54
CA LEU A 17 -39.12 -33.57 -80.51
C LEU A 17 -39.84 -34.91 -80.29
N SER A 18 -39.35 -35.98 -80.94
CA SER A 18 -39.78 -37.33 -80.58
C SER A 18 -39.36 -37.64 -79.15
N GLU A 19 -40.04 -38.61 -78.52
CA GLU A 19 -39.76 -38.97 -77.14
C GLU A 19 -38.31 -39.49 -76.96
N GLU A 20 -37.76 -40.18 -77.95
CA GLU A 20 -36.36 -40.60 -77.98
C GLU A 20 -35.39 -39.44 -78.12
N GLN A 21 -35.69 -38.46 -78.97
CA GLN A 21 -34.88 -37.25 -79.12
C GLN A 21 -34.88 -36.41 -77.83
N ALA A 22 -36.03 -36.29 -77.17
CA ALA A 22 -36.15 -35.60 -75.89
C ALA A 22 -35.41 -36.34 -74.77
N ARG A 23 -35.46 -37.68 -74.75
CA ARG A 23 -34.69 -38.52 -73.82
C ARG A 23 -33.18 -38.36 -74.02
N GLY A 24 -32.71 -38.28 -75.27
CA GLY A 24 -31.30 -38.13 -75.61
C GLY A 24 -30.68 -36.82 -75.13
N ILE A 25 -31.42 -35.70 -75.15
CA ILE A 25 -30.92 -34.35 -74.79
C ILE A 25 -31.20 -33.99 -73.32
N ARG A 26 -32.05 -34.78 -72.64
CA ARG A 26 -32.44 -34.52 -71.24
C ARG A 26 -31.25 -34.44 -70.26
N PRO A 27 -30.24 -35.31 -70.32
CA PRO A 27 -29.07 -35.21 -69.44
C PRO A 27 -28.34 -33.87 -69.57
N ASP A 28 -28.09 -33.43 -70.80
CA ASP A 28 -27.37 -32.18 -71.10
C ASP A 28 -28.13 -30.95 -70.57
N ILE A 29 -29.46 -30.94 -70.67
CA ILE A 29 -30.29 -29.85 -70.13
C ILE A 29 -30.30 -29.88 -68.59
N GLU A 30 -30.36 -31.06 -67.97
CA GLU A 30 -30.26 -31.19 -66.51
C GLU A 30 -28.87 -30.73 -66.02
N GLU A 31 -27.80 -31.01 -66.77
CA GLU A 31 -26.43 -30.56 -66.48
C GLU A 31 -26.30 -29.03 -66.58
N LEU A 32 -26.76 -28.42 -67.68
CA LEU A 32 -26.73 -26.97 -67.87
C LEU A 32 -27.50 -26.22 -66.77
N LEU A 33 -28.71 -26.67 -66.45
CA LEU A 33 -29.51 -26.09 -65.36
C LEU A 33 -28.85 -26.25 -64.00
N THR A 34 -28.11 -27.34 -63.78
CA THR A 34 -27.35 -27.56 -62.55
C THR A 34 -26.15 -26.62 -62.48
N ARG A 35 -25.43 -26.45 -63.59
CA ARG A 35 -24.27 -25.56 -63.71
C ARG A 35 -24.63 -24.10 -63.49
N GLU A 36 -25.71 -23.61 -64.09
CA GLU A 36 -26.18 -22.22 -63.86
C GLU A 36 -26.57 -21.97 -62.40
N ARG A 37 -27.19 -22.95 -61.75
CA ARG A 37 -27.51 -22.83 -60.31
C ARG A 37 -26.26 -22.80 -59.45
N LEU A 38 -25.25 -23.62 -59.77
CA LEU A 38 -23.97 -23.64 -59.07
C LEU A 38 -23.21 -22.31 -59.22
N ASP A 39 -23.14 -21.75 -60.43
CA ASP A 39 -22.53 -20.42 -60.67
C ASP A 39 -23.23 -19.32 -59.84
N GLY A 40 -24.57 -19.36 -59.75
CA GLY A 40 -25.34 -18.46 -58.90
C GLY A 40 -25.13 -18.69 -57.39
N PHE A 41 -24.71 -19.88 -56.96
CA PHE A 41 -24.30 -20.13 -55.57
C PHE A 41 -22.89 -19.63 -55.29
N GLU A 42 -21.97 -19.84 -56.23
CA GLU A 42 -20.57 -19.43 -56.14
C GLU A 42 -20.45 -17.91 -55.99
N LYS A 43 -21.14 -17.12 -56.84
CA LYS A 43 -21.20 -15.66 -56.71
C LYS A 43 -21.73 -15.19 -55.35
N ARG A 44 -22.79 -15.84 -54.84
CA ARG A 44 -23.35 -15.52 -53.51
C ARG A 44 -22.40 -15.88 -52.38
N LEU A 45 -21.55 -16.89 -52.57
CA LEU A 45 -20.55 -17.31 -51.60
C LEU A 45 -19.42 -16.27 -51.55
N GLU A 46 -18.91 -15.85 -52.71
CA GLU A 46 -17.90 -14.79 -52.82
C GLU A 46 -18.38 -13.46 -52.20
N GLU A 47 -19.61 -13.04 -52.49
CA GLU A 47 -20.21 -11.83 -51.89
C GLU A 47 -20.30 -11.94 -50.36
N ARG A 48 -20.69 -13.10 -49.84
CA ARG A 48 -20.75 -13.34 -48.39
C ARG A 48 -19.37 -13.33 -47.76
N GLU A 49 -18.37 -13.94 -48.39
CA GLU A 49 -16.99 -13.92 -47.90
C GLU A 49 -16.42 -12.50 -47.86
N ALA A 50 -16.68 -11.69 -48.89
CA ALA A 50 -16.26 -10.29 -48.91
C ALA A 50 -16.91 -9.48 -47.78
N LEU A 51 -18.21 -9.67 -47.54
CA LEU A 51 -18.93 -9.03 -46.43
C LEU A 51 -18.41 -9.45 -45.06
N LEU A 52 -18.11 -10.75 -44.88
CA LEU A 52 -17.54 -11.26 -43.64
C LEU A 52 -16.15 -10.66 -43.38
N LYS A 53 -15.29 -10.66 -44.40
CA LYS A 53 -13.95 -10.07 -44.32
C LYS A 53 -13.99 -8.58 -43.96
N GLN A 54 -14.96 -7.84 -44.52
CA GLN A 54 -15.19 -6.45 -44.15
C GLN A 54 -15.62 -6.30 -42.68
N LYS A 55 -16.56 -7.14 -42.21
CA LYS A 55 -17.01 -7.12 -40.81
C LYS A 55 -15.88 -7.46 -39.85
N GLU A 56 -15.06 -8.45 -40.17
CA GLU A 56 -13.88 -8.83 -39.39
C GLU A 56 -12.89 -7.67 -39.26
N ASN A 57 -12.60 -6.97 -40.37
CA ASN A 57 -11.72 -5.80 -40.35
C ASN A 57 -12.29 -4.66 -39.48
N ASN A 58 -13.59 -4.38 -39.59
CA ASN A 58 -14.24 -3.35 -38.79
C ASN A 58 -14.19 -3.68 -37.29
N ILE A 59 -14.44 -4.94 -36.93
CA ILE A 59 -14.34 -5.44 -35.55
C ILE A 59 -12.91 -5.31 -35.05
N LYS A 60 -11.92 -5.74 -35.85
CA LYS A 60 -10.50 -5.65 -35.52
C LYS A 60 -10.06 -4.22 -35.21
N ILE A 61 -10.37 -3.26 -36.10
CA ILE A 61 -10.03 -1.84 -35.91
C ILE A 61 -10.65 -1.31 -34.61
N THR A 62 -11.91 -1.66 -34.35
CA THR A 62 -12.63 -1.20 -33.14
C THR A 62 -11.97 -1.74 -31.87
N ILE A 63 -11.62 -3.04 -31.85
CA ILE A 63 -10.96 -3.68 -30.70
C ILE A 63 -9.58 -3.07 -30.47
N GLU A 64 -8.79 -2.89 -31.54
CA GLU A 64 -7.45 -2.31 -31.45
C GLU A 64 -7.49 -0.88 -30.89
N ALA A 65 -8.43 -0.05 -31.33
CA ALA A 65 -8.62 1.30 -30.80
C ALA A 65 -8.97 1.29 -29.30
N GLN A 66 -9.93 0.45 -28.89
CA GLN A 66 -10.33 0.34 -27.48
C GLN A 66 -9.19 -0.17 -26.59
N ILE A 67 -8.41 -1.15 -27.05
CA ILE A 67 -7.24 -1.65 -26.34
C ILE A 67 -6.18 -0.56 -26.22
N GLY A 68 -5.93 0.20 -27.31
CA GLY A 68 -4.99 1.32 -27.32
C GLY A 68 -5.34 2.38 -26.27
N GLU A 69 -6.60 2.79 -26.20
CA GLU A 69 -7.07 3.74 -25.18
C GLU A 69 -6.92 3.20 -23.76
N LYS A 70 -7.33 1.95 -23.51
CA LYS A 70 -7.19 1.34 -22.18
C LYS A 70 -5.74 1.24 -21.74
N ARG A 71 -4.83 0.85 -22.65
CA ARG A 71 -3.39 0.80 -22.37
C ARG A 71 -2.83 2.17 -22.02
N LYS A 72 -3.23 3.23 -22.75
CA LYS A 72 -2.80 4.60 -22.47
C LYS A 72 -3.28 5.05 -21.08
N ARG A 73 -4.57 4.88 -20.77
CA ARG A 73 -5.14 5.23 -19.46
C ARG A 73 -4.45 4.51 -18.31
N LEU A 74 -4.22 3.20 -18.47
CA LEU A 74 -3.55 2.39 -17.46
C LEU A 74 -2.09 2.85 -17.24
N LYS A 75 -1.40 3.24 -18.32
CA LYS A 75 -0.05 3.78 -18.24
C LYS A 75 -0.01 5.12 -17.51
N ASP A 76 -0.92 6.03 -17.85
CA ASP A 76 -1.04 7.34 -17.20
C ASP A 76 -1.37 7.19 -15.70
N GLU A 77 -2.26 6.26 -15.34
CA GLU A 77 -2.62 5.96 -13.95
C GLU A 77 -1.44 5.36 -13.17
N TYR A 78 -0.71 4.43 -13.79
CA TYR A 78 0.50 3.86 -13.19
C TYR A 78 1.56 4.94 -12.91
N ASP A 79 1.82 5.82 -13.88
CA ASP A 79 2.81 6.89 -13.72
C ASP A 79 2.37 7.91 -12.66
N ALA A 80 1.08 8.25 -12.58
CA ALA A 80 0.52 9.09 -11.53
C ALA A 80 0.65 8.46 -10.12
N LEU A 81 0.36 7.17 -9.99
CA LEU A 81 0.51 6.43 -8.74
C LEU A 81 1.97 6.33 -8.31
N LYS A 82 2.88 6.08 -9.26
CA LYS A 82 4.32 6.06 -9.00
C LYS A 82 4.82 7.41 -8.48
N LEU A 83 4.42 8.50 -9.11
CA LEU A 83 4.76 9.85 -8.65
C LEU A 83 4.22 10.14 -7.25
N ARG A 84 2.98 9.74 -6.98
CA ARG A 84 2.36 9.88 -5.64
C ARG A 84 3.10 9.05 -4.59
N LEU A 85 3.52 7.84 -4.93
CA LEU A 85 4.31 6.99 -4.03
C LEU A 85 5.66 7.64 -3.73
N GLU A 86 6.40 8.08 -4.75
CA GLU A 86 7.71 8.73 -4.60
C GLU A 86 7.62 10.00 -3.76
N THR A 87 6.62 10.85 -4.00
CA THR A 87 6.38 12.06 -3.19
C THR A 87 5.91 11.75 -1.77
N SER A 88 5.13 10.69 -1.56
CA SER A 88 4.74 10.24 -0.22
C SER A 88 5.91 9.66 0.58
N ALA A 89 6.82 8.94 -0.08
CA ALA A 89 8.03 8.40 0.52
C ALA A 89 9.05 9.51 0.82
N ARG A 90 9.12 10.54 -0.03
CA ARG A 90 9.91 11.76 0.19
C ARG A 90 9.19 12.83 1.03
N ARG A 91 8.30 12.46 1.95
CA ARG A 91 7.65 13.48 2.79
C ARG A 91 8.72 14.25 3.61
N PRO A 92 8.94 15.55 3.35
CA PRO A 92 9.85 16.36 4.15
C PRO A 92 9.42 16.42 5.63
N ARG A 93 8.14 16.12 5.88
CA ARG A 93 7.57 15.99 7.21
C ARG A 93 8.19 14.87 8.04
N SER A 94 8.66 13.75 7.45
CA SER A 94 9.36 12.73 8.25
C SER A 94 10.79 13.16 8.57
N ALA A 95 11.50 13.76 7.60
CA ALA A 95 12.87 14.24 7.80
C ALA A 95 12.94 15.39 8.81
N GLU A 96 12.01 16.35 8.75
CA GLU A 96 11.91 17.45 9.71
C GLU A 96 11.55 16.93 11.11
N LEU A 97 10.62 15.98 11.19
CA LEU A 97 10.25 15.35 12.45
C LEU A 97 11.42 14.55 13.06
N GLU A 98 12.18 13.82 12.24
CA GLU A 98 13.38 13.11 12.67
C GLU A 98 14.46 14.08 13.18
N LYS A 99 14.68 15.20 12.48
CA LYS A 99 15.59 16.26 12.93
C LYS A 99 15.16 16.86 14.27
N GLN A 100 13.86 17.12 14.44
CA GLN A 100 13.32 17.62 15.70
C GLN A 100 13.50 16.61 16.84
N TYR A 101 13.21 15.33 16.62
CA TYR A 101 13.42 14.29 17.64
C TYR A 101 14.89 14.18 18.03
N LYS A 102 15.81 14.14 17.06
CA LYS A 102 17.25 14.10 17.34
C LYS A 102 17.71 15.32 18.14
N SER A 103 17.26 16.52 17.77
CA SER A 103 17.57 17.74 18.51
C SER A 103 17.03 17.68 19.94
N ARG A 104 15.80 17.20 20.14
CA ARG A 104 15.17 17.15 21.46
C ARG A 104 15.82 16.11 22.37
N ILE A 105 16.21 14.96 21.82
CA ILE A 105 16.98 13.93 22.52
C ILE A 105 18.32 14.51 23.00
N SER A 106 19.06 15.19 22.12
CA SER A 106 20.36 15.79 22.49
C SER A 106 20.23 16.82 23.62
N THR A 107 19.17 17.64 23.61
CA THR A 107 18.91 18.59 24.70
C THR A 107 18.60 17.86 26.02
N LEU A 108 17.81 16.79 25.97
CA LEU A 108 17.46 16.00 27.16
C LEU A 108 18.68 15.26 27.72
N GLU A 109 19.51 14.66 26.88
CA GLU A 109 20.75 13.98 27.29
C GLU A 109 21.68 14.93 28.04
N LYS A 110 21.88 16.15 27.52
CA LYS A 110 22.68 17.18 28.19
C LYS A 110 22.11 17.56 29.55
N ALA A 111 20.78 17.73 29.64
CA ALA A 111 20.13 18.06 30.89
C ALA A 111 20.23 16.93 31.93
N MET A 112 20.13 15.66 31.50
CA MET A 112 20.30 14.50 32.37
C MET A 112 21.71 14.45 32.97
N VAL A 113 22.75 14.63 32.16
CA VAL A 113 24.14 14.64 32.63
C VAL A 113 24.38 15.72 33.69
N GLU A 114 23.83 16.92 33.50
CA GLU A 114 23.95 17.99 34.51
C GLU A 114 23.20 17.65 35.80
N LYS A 115 22.01 17.04 35.69
CA LYS A 115 21.24 16.60 36.85
C LYS A 115 21.94 15.48 37.62
N ASP A 116 22.55 14.51 36.94
CA ASP A 116 23.35 13.47 37.60
C ASP A 116 24.55 14.04 38.35
N ARG A 117 25.21 15.05 37.77
CA ARG A 117 26.31 15.78 38.43
C ARG A 117 25.83 16.48 39.70
N GLU A 118 24.66 17.11 39.66
CA GLU A 118 24.05 17.79 40.80
C GLU A 118 23.61 16.81 41.89
N VAL A 119 23.00 15.68 41.52
CA VAL A 119 22.68 14.57 42.42
C VAL A 119 23.94 14.04 43.11
N GLY A 120 25.06 13.91 42.39
CA GLY A 120 26.34 13.51 42.95
C GLY A 120 26.82 14.47 44.05
N LYS A 121 26.80 15.78 43.78
CA LYS A 121 27.18 16.82 44.75
C LYS A 121 26.31 16.77 46.01
N LEU A 122 24.99 16.69 45.83
CA LEU A 122 24.03 16.61 46.94
C LEU A 122 24.26 15.34 47.77
N SER A 123 24.53 14.21 47.12
CA SER A 123 24.82 12.95 47.82
C SER A 123 26.04 13.06 48.72
N SER A 124 27.13 13.66 48.22
CA SER A 124 28.33 13.93 49.03
C SER A 124 28.05 14.87 50.19
N ALA A 125 27.31 15.96 49.96
CA ALA A 125 26.95 16.91 51.02
C ALA A 125 26.09 16.27 52.12
N VAL A 126 25.11 15.44 51.74
CA VAL A 126 24.28 14.68 52.68
C VAL A 126 25.11 13.70 53.50
N PHE A 127 26.05 13.00 52.85
CA PHE A 127 26.96 12.08 53.55
C PHE A 127 27.81 12.82 54.60
N GLN A 128 28.39 13.96 54.23
CA GLN A 128 29.19 14.77 55.15
C GLN A 128 28.34 15.31 56.32
N ALA A 129 27.18 15.88 56.03
CA ALA A 129 26.26 16.38 57.07
C ALA A 129 25.83 15.27 58.05
N LYS A 130 25.64 14.04 57.56
CA LYS A 130 25.31 12.88 58.41
C LYS A 130 26.47 12.51 59.34
N LYS A 131 27.72 12.59 58.85
CA LYS A 131 28.92 12.37 59.67
C LYS A 131 29.03 13.44 60.76
N ASP A 132 28.93 14.72 60.38
CA ASP A 132 29.05 15.85 61.30
C ASP A 132 27.97 15.80 62.40
N LYS A 133 26.72 15.47 62.03
CA LYS A 133 25.62 15.25 62.99
C LYS A 133 25.96 14.19 64.05
N ASN A 134 26.58 13.07 63.64
CA ASN A 134 26.95 12.01 64.56
C ASN A 134 28.06 12.45 65.51
N ASP A 135 29.04 13.20 65.02
CA ASP A 135 30.14 13.70 65.85
C ASP A 135 29.65 14.77 66.84
N LEU A 136 28.79 15.70 66.40
CA LEU A 136 28.11 16.65 67.29
C LEU A 136 27.29 15.95 68.37
N LYS A 137 26.59 14.85 68.04
CA LYS A 137 25.82 14.07 69.01
C LYS A 137 26.71 13.47 70.11
N LYS A 138 27.92 13.01 69.75
CA LYS A 138 28.91 12.51 70.73
C LYS A 138 29.41 13.64 71.62
N SER A 139 29.82 14.76 71.03
CA SER A 139 30.30 15.94 71.78
C SER A 139 29.23 16.47 72.74
N LEU A 140 27.96 16.52 72.30
CA LEU A 140 26.83 16.92 73.14
C LEU A 140 26.63 15.97 74.33
N SER A 141 26.76 14.65 74.13
CA SER A 141 26.68 13.69 75.22
C SER A 141 27.80 13.87 76.24
N SER A 142 29.02 14.16 75.77
CA SER A 142 30.15 14.46 76.64
C SER A 142 29.92 15.74 77.44
N ALA A 143 29.52 16.84 76.78
CA ALA A 143 29.24 18.12 77.43
C ALA A 143 28.14 17.99 78.48
N LYS A 144 27.06 17.24 78.21
CA LYS A 144 26.00 16.96 79.19
C LYS A 144 26.54 16.28 80.45
N LYS A 145 27.50 15.34 80.33
CA LYS A 145 28.12 14.69 81.49
C LYS A 145 28.96 15.68 82.29
N THR A 146 29.73 16.54 81.62
CA THR A 146 30.56 17.57 82.28
C THR A 146 29.70 18.60 83.02
N ILE A 147 28.61 19.08 82.41
CA ILE A 147 27.69 20.02 83.05
C ILE A 147 27.11 19.40 84.33
N LYS A 148 26.61 18.16 84.25
CA LYS A 148 26.09 17.46 85.43
C LYS A 148 27.12 17.35 86.55
N LEU A 149 28.37 17.02 86.24
CA LEU A 149 29.44 16.94 87.22
C LEU A 149 29.75 18.29 87.86
N LEU A 150 29.70 19.39 87.09
CA LEU A 150 29.87 20.74 87.62
C LEU A 150 28.69 21.13 88.53
N ASP A 151 27.45 20.80 88.15
CA ASP A 151 26.26 21.04 88.98
C ASP A 151 26.37 20.30 90.32
N ASP A 152 26.80 19.03 90.30
CA ASP A 152 27.03 18.22 91.50
C ASP A 152 28.12 18.85 92.41
N ILE A 153 29.20 19.39 91.82
CA ILE A 153 30.27 20.10 92.55
C ILE A 153 29.77 21.41 93.17
N ILE A 154 29.02 22.22 92.41
CA ILE A 154 28.46 23.48 92.88
C ILE A 154 27.52 23.21 94.07
N PHE A 155 26.62 22.23 93.93
CA PHE A 155 25.72 21.82 95.01
C PHE A 155 26.49 21.43 96.28
N ALA A 156 27.54 20.60 96.16
CA ALA A 156 28.36 20.21 97.31
C ALA A 156 29.07 21.40 97.97
N LYS A 157 29.57 22.36 97.17
CA LYS A 157 30.19 23.60 97.68
C LYS A 157 29.17 24.46 98.42
N ASP A 158 27.97 24.64 97.87
CA ASP A 158 26.89 25.42 98.49
C ASP A 158 26.49 24.83 99.85
N GLN A 159 26.34 23.50 99.95
CA GLN A 159 26.08 22.82 101.22
C GLN A 159 27.19 23.08 102.25
N THR A 160 28.45 23.05 101.82
CA THR A 160 29.60 23.30 102.69
C THR A 160 29.59 24.73 103.22
N ILE A 161 29.31 25.72 102.36
CA ILE A 161 29.21 27.13 102.76
C ILE A 161 28.08 27.35 103.77
N ILE A 162 26.90 26.75 103.52
CA ILE A 162 25.76 26.83 104.46
C ILE A 162 26.14 26.26 105.83
N ALA A 163 26.89 25.15 105.87
CA ALA A 163 27.33 24.53 107.13
C ALA A 163 28.35 25.39 107.91
N TYR A 164 29.24 26.11 107.22
CA TYR A 164 30.23 27.00 107.85
C TYR A 164 29.63 28.32 108.38
N ASN A 165 28.52 28.79 107.80
CA ASN A 165 27.85 30.03 108.18
C ASN A 165 26.72 29.84 109.21
N ARG A 166 26.68 28.68 109.87
CA ARG A 166 25.65 28.29 110.85
C ARG A 166 26.25 28.18 112.25
#